data_AF-A0A699QH95-F1
#
_entry.id   AF-A0A699QH95-F1
#
_cell.length_a   1.000
_cell.length_b   1.000
_cell.length_c   1.000
_cell.angle_alpha   90.00
_cell.angle_beta   90.00
_cell.angle_gamma   90.00
#
_symmetry.space_group_name_H-M   'P 1'
#
loop_
_entity.id
_entity.type
_entity.pdbx_description
1 polymer ?
#
loop_
_entity_poly.entity_id
_entity_poly.type
_entity_poly.pdbx_seq_one_letter_code
_entity_poly.pdbx_strand_id
1 'polypeptide(L)'
;MVFNLEGEAAKWFRWMTRNDLITTWSMFEESVKNHFEPSKYEDPQGALSKLLQLGMVEDYQREFDKLMNRVTDIPDSLLISFYILGLKLNLQRELLVTKPTTLGDVFLLARITEARFEAIAHKEKEIADKSKPFKRQDKKAHTRVQELDKQVEKLPMQLQLKNNFRYALETMSLDLKKKMLDLNPTLHDL
;
A
#
# COMPACT_ATOMS: atom_id res chain seq x y z
N MET A 1 -58.27 5.61 -22.58
CA MET A 1 -57.03 5.79 -21.81
C MET A 1 -55.99 4.85 -22.38
N VAL A 2 -54.90 5.38 -22.93
CA VAL A 2 -53.79 4.57 -23.47
C VAL A 2 -52.82 4.33 -22.30
N PHE A 3 -52.59 3.08 -21.94
CA PHE A 3 -51.57 2.70 -20.97
C PHE A 3 -50.21 2.68 -21.68
N ASN A 4 -49.37 3.69 -21.46
CA ASN A 4 -47.98 3.68 -21.94
C ASN A 4 -47.07 3.05 -20.89
N LEU A 5 -46.92 1.72 -20.97
CA LEU A 5 -45.81 1.02 -20.35
C LEU A 5 -44.70 0.92 -21.39
N GLU A 6 -43.53 1.49 -21.11
CA GLU A 6 -42.38 1.50 -22.01
C GLU A 6 -41.19 0.79 -21.36
N GLY A 7 -40.24 0.33 -22.18
CA GLY A 7 -39.01 -0.31 -21.70
C GLY A 7 -39.26 -1.62 -20.93
N GLU A 8 -38.62 -1.77 -19.77
CA GLU A 8 -38.63 -3.01 -18.99
C GLU A 8 -40.02 -3.32 -18.40
N ALA A 9 -40.79 -2.27 -18.06
CA ALA A 9 -42.14 -2.41 -17.55
C ALA A 9 -43.10 -3.06 -18.57
N ALA A 10 -42.92 -2.76 -19.87
CA ALA A 10 -43.70 -3.37 -20.94
C ALA A 10 -43.38 -4.86 -21.12
N LYS A 11 -42.11 -5.25 -20.98
CA LYS A 11 -41.69 -6.66 -21.07
C LYS A 11 -42.23 -7.47 -19.90
N TRP A 12 -42.11 -6.94 -18.69
CA TRP A 12 -42.65 -7.54 -17.48
C TRP A 12 -44.17 -7.73 -17.58
N PHE A 13 -44.90 -6.68 -17.97
CA PHE A 13 -46.35 -6.76 -18.10
C PHE A 13 -46.78 -7.82 -19.13
N ARG A 14 -46.12 -7.86 -20.30
CA ARG A 14 -46.38 -8.91 -21.31
C ARG A 14 -46.11 -10.31 -20.79
N TRP A 15 -45.07 -10.51 -20.00
CA TRP A 15 -44.78 -11.80 -19.39
C TRP A 15 -45.85 -12.20 -18.37
N MET A 16 -46.27 -11.26 -17.50
CA MET A 16 -47.33 -11.51 -16.51
C MET A 16 -48.66 -11.87 -17.18
N THR A 17 -49.06 -11.14 -18.23
CA THR A 17 -50.28 -11.44 -18.98
C THR A 17 -50.19 -12.76 -19.73
N ARG A 18 -49.02 -13.11 -20.29
CA ARG A 18 -48.81 -14.38 -21.01
C ARG A 18 -48.92 -15.61 -20.11
N ASN A 19 -48.62 -15.47 -18.82
CA ASN A 19 -48.65 -16.57 -17.85
C ASN A 19 -49.91 -16.54 -16.97
N ASP A 20 -50.93 -15.74 -17.33
CA ASP A 20 -52.18 -15.60 -16.58
C ASP A 20 -51.98 -15.20 -15.09
N LEU A 21 -50.90 -14.48 -14.79
CA LEU A 21 -50.53 -14.10 -13.42
C LEU A 21 -51.29 -12.85 -12.91
N ILE A 22 -51.92 -12.12 -13.82
CA ILE A 22 -52.70 -10.91 -13.52
C ILE A 22 -54.10 -11.10 -14.08
N THR A 23 -55.00 -11.58 -13.24
CA THR A 23 -56.40 -11.87 -13.62
C THR A 23 -57.38 -10.80 -13.16
N THR A 24 -56.98 -9.94 -12.21
CA THR A 24 -57.80 -8.85 -11.69
C THR A 24 -56.99 -7.56 -11.58
N TRP A 25 -57.69 -6.42 -11.58
CA TRP A 25 -57.05 -5.11 -11.38
C TRP A 25 -56.33 -5.00 -10.02
N SER A 26 -56.88 -5.61 -8.97
CA SER A 26 -56.24 -5.63 -7.64
C SER A 26 -54.91 -6.39 -7.67
N MET A 27 -54.84 -7.52 -8.38
CA MET A 27 -53.60 -8.27 -8.54
C MET A 27 -52.60 -7.55 -9.43
N PHE A 28 -53.07 -6.82 -10.44
CA PHE A 28 -52.21 -5.94 -11.25
C PHE A 28 -51.55 -4.89 -10.37
N GLU A 29 -52.34 -4.16 -9.59
CA GLU A 29 -51.84 -3.10 -8.71
C GLU A 29 -50.84 -3.64 -7.68
N GLU A 30 -51.14 -4.76 -7.03
CA GLU A 30 -50.24 -5.40 -6.07
C GLU A 30 -48.97 -5.91 -6.74
N SER A 31 -49.07 -6.49 -7.94
CA SER A 31 -47.91 -7.00 -8.69
C SER A 31 -47.00 -5.87 -9.18
N VAL A 32 -47.59 -4.75 -9.62
CA VAL A 32 -46.84 -3.54 -10.00
C VAL A 32 -46.12 -2.98 -8.79
N LYS A 33 -46.82 -2.86 -7.65
CA LYS A 33 -46.20 -2.44 -6.39
C LYS A 33 -45.06 -3.38 -6.00
N ASN A 34 -45.28 -4.68 -5.95
CA ASN A 34 -44.24 -5.64 -5.56
C ASN A 34 -43.03 -5.69 -6.52
N HIS A 35 -43.22 -5.45 -7.83
CA HIS A 35 -42.14 -5.54 -8.81
C HIS A 35 -41.36 -4.22 -9.00
N PHE A 36 -42.00 -3.07 -8.77
CA PHE A 36 -41.41 -1.75 -9.00
C PHE A 36 -41.31 -0.86 -7.76
N GLU A 37 -41.94 -1.20 -6.64
CA GLU A 37 -41.59 -0.57 -5.37
C GLU A 37 -40.16 -0.99 -4.99
N PRO A 38 -39.39 -0.08 -4.38
CA PRO A 38 -38.25 -0.49 -3.56
C PRO A 38 -38.72 -1.62 -2.66
N SER A 39 -38.04 -2.75 -2.72
CA SER A 39 -38.37 -3.97 -1.98
C SER A 39 -38.86 -3.63 -0.56
N LYS A 40 -39.97 -4.23 -0.12
CA LYS A 40 -40.44 -4.16 1.28
C LYS A 40 -39.39 -4.65 2.30
N TYR A 41 -38.29 -5.23 1.80
CA TYR A 41 -37.14 -5.69 2.57
C TYR A 41 -35.94 -4.73 2.54
N GLU A 42 -36.00 -3.62 1.80
CA GLU A 42 -35.02 -2.53 1.97
C GLU A 42 -35.37 -1.80 3.26
N ASP A 43 -34.50 -1.95 4.27
CA ASP A 43 -34.48 -1.14 5.48
C ASP A 43 -33.48 0.01 5.25
N PRO A 44 -33.90 1.16 4.66
CA PRO A 44 -33.00 2.25 4.34
C PRO A 44 -32.39 2.87 5.60
N GLN A 45 -33.10 2.86 6.72
CA GLN A 45 -32.57 3.27 8.03
C GLN A 45 -31.49 2.31 8.53
N GLY A 46 -31.74 1.01 8.44
CA GLY A 46 -30.76 -0.03 8.75
C GLY A 46 -29.53 0.06 7.84
N ALA A 47 -29.72 0.33 6.55
CA ALA A 47 -28.63 0.54 5.61
C ALA A 47 -27.83 1.79 5.96
N LEU A 48 -28.50 2.90 6.30
CA LEU A 48 -27.87 4.16 6.72
C LEU A 48 -27.02 3.96 7.98
N SER A 49 -27.54 3.24 8.99
CA SER A 49 -26.83 2.98 10.24
C SER A 49 -25.60 2.08 10.10
N LYS A 50 -25.54 1.28 9.04
CA LYS A 50 -24.45 0.33 8.74
C LYS A 50 -23.50 0.84 7.65
N LEU A 51 -23.77 2.01 7.07
CA LEU A 51 -22.94 2.55 5.99
C LEU A 51 -21.57 2.93 6.54
N LEU A 52 -20.50 2.37 5.95
CA LEU A 52 -19.13 2.62 6.34
C LEU A 52 -18.33 3.29 5.21
N GLN A 53 -17.45 4.21 5.57
CA GLN A 53 -16.50 4.85 4.67
C GLN A 53 -15.37 3.87 4.32
N LEU A 54 -15.41 3.35 3.09
CA LEU A 54 -14.33 2.52 2.54
C LEU A 54 -13.27 3.36 1.80
N GLY A 55 -13.73 4.36 1.04
CA GLY A 55 -12.91 5.23 0.20
C GLY A 55 -12.77 6.65 0.74
N MET A 56 -12.94 7.62 -0.15
CA MET A 56 -12.92 9.05 0.19
C MET A 56 -14.23 9.47 0.88
N VAL A 57 -14.20 10.56 1.63
CA VAL A 57 -15.40 11.14 2.25
C VAL A 57 -16.43 11.51 1.18
N GLU A 58 -16.01 11.96 0.00
CA GLU A 58 -16.94 12.33 -1.08
C GLU A 58 -17.81 11.16 -1.55
N ASP A 59 -17.21 9.99 -1.75
CA ASP A 59 -17.93 8.79 -2.16
C ASP A 59 -18.88 8.31 -1.06
N TYR A 60 -18.41 8.33 0.19
CA TYR A 60 -19.22 8.00 1.35
C TYR A 60 -20.42 8.93 1.49
N GLN A 61 -20.20 10.24 1.37
CA GLN A 61 -21.26 11.25 1.45
C GLN A 61 -22.31 11.05 0.35
N ARG A 62 -21.89 10.73 -0.88
CA ARG A 62 -22.80 10.45 -1.99
C ARG A 62 -23.72 9.25 -1.70
N GLU A 63 -23.19 8.18 -1.12
CA GLU A 63 -24.00 7.02 -0.73
C GLU A 63 -24.90 7.32 0.48
N PHE A 64 -24.40 8.12 1.43
CA PHE A 64 -25.19 8.59 2.57
C PHE A 64 -26.40 9.42 2.11
N ASP A 65 -26.20 10.37 1.19
CA ASP A 65 -27.27 11.20 0.65
C ASP A 65 -28.33 10.38 -0.10
N LYS A 66 -27.91 9.35 -0.85
CA LYS A 66 -28.84 8.43 -1.54
C LYS A 66 -29.74 7.68 -0.56
N LEU A 67 -29.19 7.22 0.56
CA LEU A 67 -29.94 6.52 1.60
C LEU A 67 -30.81 7.50 2.41
N MET A 68 -30.27 8.66 2.77
CA MET A 68 -30.98 9.72 3.49
C MET A 68 -32.24 10.17 2.74
N ASN A 69 -32.18 10.31 1.42
CA ASN A 69 -33.33 10.66 0.59
C ASN A 69 -34.45 9.60 0.55
N ARG A 70 -34.18 8.37 1.03
CA ARG A 70 -35.16 7.27 1.09
C ARG A 70 -35.76 7.09 2.48
N VAL A 71 -35.23 7.77 3.50
CA VAL A 71 -35.73 7.66 4.86
C VAL A 71 -36.59 8.86 5.21
N THR A 72 -37.72 8.61 5.88
CA THR A 72 -38.57 9.65 6.48
C THR A 72 -38.47 9.57 8.01
N ASP A 73 -38.73 10.69 8.69
CA ASP A 73 -38.94 10.75 10.14
C ASP A 73 -37.74 10.38 11.04
N ILE A 74 -36.50 10.46 10.53
CA ILE A 74 -35.31 10.36 11.38
C ILE A 74 -34.88 11.75 11.89
N PRO A 75 -34.65 11.92 13.21
CA PRO A 75 -34.09 13.16 13.74
C PRO A 75 -32.68 13.44 13.22
N ASP A 76 -32.39 14.71 12.91
CA ASP A 76 -31.06 15.15 12.46
C ASP A 76 -29.93 14.71 13.39
N SER A 77 -30.15 14.70 14.71
CA SER A 77 -29.18 14.24 15.70
C SER A 77 -28.76 12.78 15.49
N LEU A 78 -29.70 11.94 15.03
CA LEU A 78 -29.42 10.54 14.72
C LEU A 78 -28.72 10.42 13.37
N LEU A 79 -29.11 11.21 12.36
CA LEU A 79 -28.39 11.27 11.07
C LEU A 79 -26.93 11.69 11.27
N ILE A 80 -26.68 12.71 12.09
CA ILE A 80 -25.34 13.14 12.49
C ILE A 80 -24.58 11.99 13.15
N SER A 81 -25.22 11.29 14.09
CA SER A 81 -24.62 10.15 14.79
C SER A 81 -24.26 9.01 13.82
N PHE A 82 -25.16 8.64 12.92
CA PHE A 82 -24.90 7.62 11.90
C PHE A 82 -23.77 8.00 10.95
N TYR A 83 -23.74 9.26 10.50
CA TYR A 83 -22.66 9.74 9.66
C TYR A 83 -21.31 9.65 10.38
N ILE A 84 -21.21 10.13 11.62
CA ILE A 84 -19.97 10.06 12.42
C ILE A 84 -19.55 8.61 12.70
N LEU A 85 -20.52 7.71 12.94
CA LEU A 85 -20.27 6.29 13.16
C LEU A 85 -19.75 5.57 11.92
N GLY A 86 -20.18 5.99 10.73
CA GLY A 86 -19.76 5.41 9.46
C GLY A 86 -18.42 5.89 8.94
N LEU A 87 -17.89 7.01 9.42
CA LEU A 87 -16.57 7.52 8.99
C LEU A 87 -15.41 6.63 9.47
N LYS A 88 -14.26 6.75 8.78
CA LYS A 88 -13.01 6.15 9.25
C LYS A 88 -12.65 6.64 10.65
N LEU A 89 -12.05 5.75 11.44
CA LEU A 89 -11.79 5.97 12.87
C LEU A 89 -10.99 7.25 13.18
N ASN A 90 -10.05 7.63 12.31
CA ASN A 90 -9.28 8.87 12.46
C ASN A 90 -10.15 10.13 12.29
N LEU A 91 -11.08 10.14 11.34
CA LEU A 91 -12.02 11.25 11.15
C LEU A 91 -13.08 11.26 12.27
N GLN A 92 -13.61 10.09 12.62
CA GLN A 92 -14.60 9.96 13.69
C GLN A 92 -14.14 10.59 15.00
N ARG A 93 -12.89 10.33 15.42
CA ARG A 93 -12.33 10.90 16.65
C ARG A 93 -12.30 12.42 16.63
N GLU A 94 -11.87 13.01 15.51
CA GLU A 94 -11.82 14.47 15.35
C GLU A 94 -13.23 15.07 15.42
N LEU A 95 -14.19 14.47 14.73
CA LEU A 95 -15.56 14.98 14.70
C LEU A 95 -16.23 14.89 16.09
N LEU A 96 -15.99 13.82 16.84
CA LEU A 96 -16.47 13.68 18.22
C LEU A 96 -15.91 14.76 19.16
N VAL A 97 -14.69 15.23 18.92
CA VAL A 97 -14.10 16.35 19.68
C VAL A 97 -14.76 17.68 19.30
N THR A 98 -14.98 17.90 18.00
CA THR A 98 -15.59 19.15 17.51
C THR A 98 -17.08 19.29 17.82
N LYS A 99 -17.79 18.18 18.07
CA LYS A 99 -19.22 18.12 18.41
C LYS A 99 -20.10 18.96 17.47
N PRO A 100 -20.13 18.63 16.17
CA PRO A 100 -21.01 19.33 15.24
C PRO A 100 -22.48 19.13 15.60
N THR A 101 -23.28 20.18 15.42
CA THR A 101 -24.71 20.21 15.77
C THR A 101 -25.63 20.15 14.55
N THR A 102 -25.09 20.32 13.34
CA THR A 102 -25.84 20.29 12.09
C THR A 102 -25.23 19.30 11.10
N LEU A 103 -26.05 18.77 10.18
CA LEU A 103 -25.57 17.88 9.11
C LEU A 103 -24.56 18.59 8.18
N GLY A 104 -24.82 19.86 7.87
CA GLY A 104 -23.91 20.67 7.06
C GLY A 104 -22.52 20.80 7.69
N ASP A 105 -22.46 21.04 9.01
CA ASP A 105 -21.20 21.12 9.74
C ASP A 105 -20.45 19.80 9.73
N VAL A 106 -21.16 18.69 9.96
CA VAL A 106 -20.58 17.33 9.90
C VAL A 106 -19.94 17.08 8.54
N PHE A 107 -20.64 17.38 7.44
CA PHE A 107 -20.15 17.15 6.08
C PHE A 107 -18.92 18.01 5.78
N LEU A 108 -18.97 19.30 6.15
CA LEU A 108 -17.86 20.22 5.97
C LEU A 108 -16.63 19.78 6.78
N LEU A 109 -16.82 19.47 8.06
CA LEU A 109 -15.75 19.06 8.96
C LEU A 109 -15.12 17.74 8.52
N ALA A 110 -15.90 16.77 8.06
CA ALA A 110 -15.37 15.51 7.54
C ALA A 110 -14.44 15.76 6.34
N ARG A 111 -14.84 16.60 5.39
CA ARG A 111 -14.04 16.94 4.21
C ARG A 111 -12.76 17.70 4.57
N ILE A 112 -12.86 18.72 5.43
CA ILE A 112 -11.68 19.50 5.87
C ILE A 112 -10.70 18.60 6.63
N THR A 113 -11.22 17.72 7.49
CA THR A 113 -10.41 16.80 8.28
C THR A 113 -9.71 15.76 7.42
N GLU A 114 -10.40 15.20 6.41
CA GLU A 114 -9.78 14.28 5.43
C GLU A 114 -8.63 14.96 4.68
N ALA A 115 -8.88 16.14 4.11
CA ALA A 115 -7.85 16.89 3.38
C ALA A 115 -6.64 17.23 4.26
N ARG A 116 -6.86 17.55 5.55
CA ARG A 116 -5.78 17.77 6.52
C ARG A 116 -4.96 16.51 6.74
N PHE A 117 -5.59 15.34 6.90
CA PHE A 117 -4.89 14.08 7.09
C PHE A 117 -4.11 13.66 5.84
N GLU A 118 -4.68 13.86 4.64
CA GLU A 118 -3.96 13.61 3.39
C GLU A 118 -2.72 14.49 3.26
N ALA A 119 -2.83 15.79 3.56
CA ALA A 119 -1.70 16.71 3.53
C ALA A 119 -0.57 16.30 4.51
N ILE A 120 -0.93 15.82 5.70
CA ILE A 120 0.05 15.29 6.68
C ILE A 120 0.71 14.03 6.12
N ALA A 121 -0.06 13.08 5.60
CA ALA A 121 0.47 11.85 5.03
C ALA A 121 1.40 12.10 3.83
N HIS A 122 1.09 13.11 3.00
CA HIS A 122 1.97 13.55 1.92
C HIS A 122 3.29 14.13 2.44
N LYS A 123 3.24 15.01 3.45
CA LYS A 123 4.46 15.56 4.09
C LYS A 123 5.32 14.48 4.72
N GLU A 124 4.71 13.50 5.40
CA GLU A 124 5.43 12.37 6.00
C GLU A 124 6.13 11.52 4.95
N LYS A 125 5.49 11.25 3.82
CA LYS A 125 6.10 10.54 2.69
C LYS A 125 7.27 11.32 2.10
N GLU A 126 7.15 12.64 1.92
CA GLU A 126 8.25 13.47 1.44
C GLU A 126 9.45 13.49 2.40
N ILE A 127 9.19 13.53 3.71
CA ILE A 127 10.24 13.46 4.73
C ILE A 127 10.90 12.06 4.73
N ALA A 128 10.12 10.99 4.60
CA ALA A 128 10.61 9.62 4.51
C ALA A 128 11.47 9.37 3.25
N ASP A 129 11.16 10.05 2.14
CA ASP A 129 11.92 9.93 0.89
C ASP A 129 13.21 10.77 0.92
N LYS A 130 13.14 11.98 1.49
CA LYS A 130 14.32 12.84 1.71
C LYS A 130 15.29 12.29 2.77
N SER A 131 14.81 11.48 3.72
CA SER A 131 15.65 10.80 4.73
C SER A 131 16.29 9.51 4.23
N LYS A 132 16.06 9.10 2.98
CA LYS A 132 16.88 8.08 2.29
C LYS A 132 18.10 8.68 1.59
N PRO A 133 19.13 9.09 2.35
CA PRO A 133 20.51 8.88 1.88
C PRO A 133 21.42 8.48 3.05
N PHE A 134 21.66 7.16 3.24
CA PHE A 134 22.87 6.72 3.95
C PHE A 134 23.33 5.28 3.65
N LYS A 135 22.44 4.32 3.37
CA LYS A 135 22.84 2.90 3.24
C LYS A 135 23.63 2.52 1.96
N ARG A 136 24.02 3.46 1.10
CA ARG A 136 24.78 3.18 -0.14
C ARG A 136 26.30 3.25 0.03
N GLN A 137 26.84 3.98 1.02
CA GLN A 137 28.29 4.03 1.26
C GLN A 137 28.81 2.86 2.09
N ASP A 138 28.05 2.38 3.08
CA ASP A 138 28.47 1.29 3.97
C ASP A 138 28.73 -0.03 3.22
N LYS A 139 27.91 -0.34 2.21
CA LYS A 139 28.10 -1.58 1.41
C LYS A 139 29.38 -1.56 0.58
N LYS A 140 29.72 -0.42 -0.02
CA LYS A 140 30.93 -0.28 -0.86
C LYS A 140 32.19 -0.32 -0.01
N ALA A 141 32.16 0.28 1.18
CA ALA A 141 33.25 0.18 2.15
C ALA A 141 33.41 -1.26 2.65
N HIS A 142 32.31 -1.96 2.97
CA HIS A 142 32.36 -3.33 3.48
C HIS A 142 32.91 -4.34 2.45
N THR A 143 32.53 -4.22 1.17
CA THR A 143 33.09 -5.07 0.10
C THR A 143 34.58 -4.80 -0.10
N ARG A 144 35.03 -3.55 -0.01
CA ARG A 144 36.43 -3.19 -0.20
C ARG A 144 37.32 -3.64 0.96
N VAL A 145 36.80 -3.60 2.19
CA VAL A 145 37.49 -4.15 3.38
C VAL A 145 37.61 -5.68 3.26
N GLN A 146 36.53 -6.39 2.90
CA GLN A 146 36.60 -7.84 2.69
C GLN A 146 37.57 -8.25 1.57
N GLU A 147 37.68 -7.45 0.51
CA GLU A 147 38.62 -7.72 -0.58
C GLU A 147 40.08 -7.44 -0.17
N LEU A 148 40.32 -6.39 0.62
CA LEU A 148 41.65 -6.11 1.19
C LEU A 148 42.07 -7.20 2.19
N ASP A 149 41.17 -7.67 3.05
CA ASP A 149 41.46 -8.76 3.99
C ASP A 149 41.86 -10.05 3.25
N LYS A 150 41.15 -10.40 2.17
CA LYS A 150 41.51 -11.53 1.30
C LYS A 150 42.87 -11.35 0.60
N GLN A 151 43.29 -10.11 0.31
CA GLN A 151 44.63 -9.85 -0.23
C GLN A 151 45.72 -9.98 0.84
N VAL A 152 45.45 -9.50 2.07
CA VAL A 152 46.37 -9.59 3.21
C VAL A 152 46.61 -11.05 3.61
N GLU A 153 45.60 -11.91 3.54
CA GLU A 153 45.74 -13.33 3.85
C GLU A 153 46.71 -14.07 2.91
N LYS A 154 46.87 -13.62 1.66
CA LYS A 154 47.76 -14.25 0.66
C LYS A 154 49.22 -13.76 0.72
N LEU A 155 49.47 -12.62 1.37
CA LEU A 155 50.81 -12.04 1.50
C LEU A 155 51.86 -12.93 2.20
N PRO A 156 51.58 -13.64 3.31
CA PRO A 156 52.59 -14.46 3.97
C PRO A 156 53.11 -15.59 3.08
N MET A 157 52.25 -16.24 2.29
CA MET A 157 52.67 -17.32 1.38
C MET A 157 53.57 -16.79 0.25
N GLN A 158 53.26 -15.60 -0.27
CA GLN A 158 54.07 -14.91 -1.28
C GLN A 158 55.43 -14.48 -0.72
N LEU A 159 55.47 -13.97 0.52
CA LEU A 159 56.70 -13.60 1.21
C LEU A 159 57.58 -14.82 1.50
N GLN A 160 56.99 -15.92 1.96
CA GLN A 160 57.69 -17.20 2.18
C GLN A 160 58.32 -17.70 0.88
N LEU A 161 57.56 -17.72 -0.21
CA LEU A 161 58.05 -18.15 -1.52
C LEU A 161 59.22 -17.26 -1.99
N LYS A 162 59.09 -15.93 -1.86
CA LYS A 162 60.14 -14.97 -2.23
C LYS A 162 61.42 -15.15 -1.39
N ASN A 163 61.27 -15.40 -0.09
CA ASN A 163 62.40 -15.65 0.79
C ASN A 163 63.08 -16.98 0.45
N ASN A 164 62.32 -18.03 0.15
CA ASN A 164 62.87 -19.34 -0.25
C ASN A 164 63.70 -19.22 -1.54
N PHE A 165 63.20 -18.50 -2.54
CA PHE A 165 63.97 -18.22 -3.75
C PHE A 165 65.24 -17.42 -3.46
N ARG A 166 65.15 -16.41 -2.59
CA ARG A 166 66.31 -15.63 -2.17
C ARG A 166 67.38 -16.52 -1.54
N TYR A 167 67.00 -17.38 -0.59
CA TYR A 167 67.94 -18.31 0.05
C TYR A 167 68.56 -19.28 -0.97
N ALA A 168 67.77 -19.82 -1.90
CA ALA A 168 68.28 -20.70 -2.96
C ALA A 168 69.30 -19.99 -3.87
N LEU A 169 69.08 -18.71 -4.18
CA LEU A 169 70.05 -17.92 -4.94
C LEU A 169 71.33 -17.63 -4.14
N GLU A 170 71.20 -17.34 -2.84
CA GLU A 170 72.34 -17.13 -1.95
C GLU A 170 73.18 -18.41 -1.78
N THR A 171 72.54 -19.59 -1.64
CA THR A 171 73.25 -20.87 -1.54
C THR A 171 73.95 -21.23 -2.85
N MET A 172 73.29 -21.09 -4.00
CA MET A 172 73.93 -21.31 -5.30
C MET A 172 75.09 -20.34 -5.55
N SER A 173 74.97 -19.08 -5.12
CA SER A 173 76.07 -18.13 -5.20
C SER A 173 77.25 -18.55 -4.31
N LEU A 174 76.98 -19.08 -3.12
CA LEU A 174 78.03 -19.54 -2.20
C LEU A 174 78.73 -20.79 -2.74
N ASP A 175 77.96 -21.74 -3.29
CA ASP A 175 78.51 -22.93 -3.94
C ASP A 175 79.34 -22.58 -5.17
N LEU A 176 78.90 -21.60 -5.98
CA LEU A 176 79.70 -21.09 -7.10
C LEU A 176 81.00 -20.44 -6.63
N LYS A 177 80.95 -19.60 -5.59
CA LYS A 177 82.15 -18.99 -4.99
C LYS A 177 83.10 -20.05 -4.45
N LYS A 178 82.58 -21.06 -3.75
CA LYS A 178 83.36 -22.18 -3.22
C LYS A 178 83.99 -22.99 -4.35
N LYS A 179 83.23 -23.30 -5.40
CA LYS A 179 83.74 -24.01 -6.59
C LYS A 179 84.82 -23.22 -7.32
N MET A 180 84.72 -21.89 -7.39
CA MET A 180 85.80 -21.04 -7.93
C MET A 180 87.04 -21.02 -7.04
N LEU A 181 86.89 -21.10 -5.71
CA LEU A 181 88.02 -21.25 -4.79
C LEU A 181 88.70 -22.62 -4.93
N ASP A 182 87.91 -23.70 -5.03
CA ASP A 182 88.40 -25.07 -5.18
C ASP A 182 89.01 -25.33 -6.58
N LEU A 183 88.62 -24.54 -7.59
CA LEU A 183 89.25 -24.50 -8.93
C LEU A 183 90.51 -23.62 -8.98
N ASN A 184 90.85 -22.91 -7.90
CA ASN A 184 92.05 -22.08 -7.80
C ASN A 184 93.19 -22.64 -6.90
N PRO A 185 93.61 -23.91 -7.05
CA PRO A 185 94.93 -24.36 -6.58
C PRO A 185 95.95 -24.54 -7.71
N THR A 186 95.67 -24.09 -8.95
CA THR A 186 96.56 -24.24 -10.12
C THR A 186 97.13 -22.92 -10.66
N LEU A 187 97.32 -21.92 -9.80
CA LEU A 187 98.06 -20.69 -10.13
C LEU A 187 99.14 -20.35 -9.08
N HIS A 188 99.84 -21.37 -8.59
CA HIS A 188 101.12 -21.19 -7.89
C HIS A 188 102.30 -22.00 -8.46
N ASP A 189 102.12 -22.66 -9.61
CA ASP A 189 103.25 -23.16 -10.41
C ASP A 189 103.17 -22.57 -11.83
N LEU A 190 103.64 -21.33 -11.94
CA LEU A 190 104.33 -20.73 -13.09
C LEU A 190 105.07 -19.47 -12.63
#